data_AF-A6EEL6-F1
#
_entry.id   AF-A6EEL6-F1
#
_cell.length_a   1.000
_cell.length_b   1.000
_cell.length_c   1.000
_cell.angle_alpha   90.00
_cell.angle_beta   90.00
_cell.angle_gamma   90.00
#
_symmetry.space_group_name_H-M   'P 1'
#
loop_
_entity.id
_entity.type
_entity.pdbx_description
1 polymer ?
#
loop_
_entity_poly.entity_id
_entity_poly.type
_entity_poly.pdbx_seq_one_letter_code
_entity_poly.pdbx_strand_id
1 'polypeptide(L)'
;MEPFNIRISYGSNEVTLTILPSDNDVFKIVYYGGILGGIRKNADEWEPVGSDEIGGEDLPLYQSKHGDERLNVEFTEQLVDRIGDEIDFHLEEL
;
A
#
# COMPACT_ATOMS: atom_id res chain seq x y z
N MET A 1 2.37 -14.71 4.85
CA MET A 1 3.15 -14.41 3.63
C MET A 1 4.28 -13.46 4.00
N GLU A 2 5.45 -13.56 3.37
CA GLU A 2 6.56 -12.64 3.68
C GLU A 2 6.32 -11.25 3.05
N PRO A 3 6.85 -10.18 3.66
CA PRO A 3 6.88 -8.86 3.04
C PRO A 3 7.53 -8.86 1.65
N PHE A 4 6.98 -8.08 0.74
CA PHE A 4 7.52 -7.91 -0.61
C PHE A 4 7.42 -6.46 -1.07
N ASN A 5 8.04 -6.13 -2.20
CA ASN A 5 7.97 -4.79 -2.79
C ASN A 5 7.28 -4.86 -4.15
N ILE A 6 6.45 -3.86 -4.43
CA ILE A 6 5.88 -3.60 -5.76
C ILE A 6 6.34 -2.25 -6.26
N ARG A 7 6.23 -2.03 -7.58
CA ARG A 7 6.51 -0.75 -8.22
C ARG A 7 5.27 -0.29 -8.95
N ILE A 8 4.82 0.92 -8.67
CA ILE A 8 3.66 1.50 -9.34
C ILE A 8 4.02 2.85 -9.95
N SER A 9 3.34 3.18 -11.05
CA SER A 9 3.40 4.52 -11.62
C SER A 9 2.50 5.48 -10.84
N TYR A 10 3.06 6.62 -10.40
CA TYR A 10 2.36 7.70 -9.70
C TYR A 10 2.69 9.06 -10.32
N GLY A 11 1.73 9.60 -11.09
CA GLY A 11 1.97 10.78 -11.93
C GLY A 11 3.06 10.49 -12.97
N SER A 12 4.10 11.32 -13.00
CA SER A 12 5.27 11.14 -13.87
C SER A 12 6.41 10.35 -13.23
N ASN A 13 6.19 9.78 -12.04
CA ASN A 13 7.22 9.08 -11.26
C ASN A 13 6.86 7.61 -11.08
N GLU A 14 7.88 6.79 -10.82
CA GLU A 14 7.72 5.43 -10.28
C GLU A 14 7.93 5.47 -8.76
N VAL A 15 7.06 4.81 -8.01
CA VAL A 15 7.24 4.63 -6.56
C VAL A 15 7.35 3.16 -6.22
N THR A 16 8.28 2.84 -5.32
CA THR A 16 8.37 1.52 -4.71
C THR A 16 7.58 1.52 -3.42
N LEU A 17 6.68 0.55 -3.27
CA LEU A 17 5.88 0.33 -2.09
C LEU A 17 6.27 -1.01 -1.45
N THR A 18 6.37 -1.03 -0.13
CA THR A 18 6.52 -2.27 0.62
C THR A 18 5.14 -2.76 1.04
N ILE A 19 4.84 -4.00 0.68
CA ILE A 19 3.60 -4.68 0.99
C ILE A 19 3.84 -5.57 2.19
N LEU A 20 3.12 -5.30 3.28
CA LEU A 20 3.18 -6.09 4.50
C LEU A 20 1.88 -6.88 4.64
N PRO A 21 1.89 -8.20 4.36
CA PRO A 21 0.76 -9.06 4.68
C PRO A 21 0.49 -9.04 6.18
N SER A 22 -0.77 -8.88 6.55
CA SER A 22 -1.26 -8.78 7.94
C SER A 22 -2.40 -9.79 8.16
N ASP A 23 -2.93 -9.85 9.37
CA ASP A 23 -4.10 -10.66 9.70
C ASP A 23 -5.32 -10.31 8.82
N ASN A 24 -6.26 -11.26 8.71
CA ASN A 24 -7.53 -11.10 7.97
C ASN A 24 -7.34 -10.70 6.50
N ASP A 25 -6.33 -11.24 5.82
CA ASP A 25 -6.06 -11.00 4.40
C ASP A 25 -5.89 -9.51 4.03
N VAL A 26 -5.45 -8.70 5.01
CA VAL A 26 -5.14 -7.28 4.81
C VAL A 26 -3.69 -7.15 4.39
N PHE A 27 -3.44 -6.32 3.38
CA PHE A 27 -2.11 -5.87 3.02
C PHE A 27 -1.92 -4.42 3.47
N LYS A 28 -0.97 -4.17 4.38
CA LYS A 28 -0.55 -2.81 4.74
C LYS A 28 0.42 -2.29 3.69
N ILE A 29 0.18 -1.07 3.23
CA ILE A 29 0.95 -0.43 2.18
C ILE A 29 1.89 0.58 2.82
N VAL A 30 3.20 0.36 2.66
CA VAL A 30 4.24 1.19 3.28
C VAL A 30 5.04 1.95 2.22
N TYR A 31 5.21 3.24 2.44
CA TYR A 31 6.05 4.12 1.62
C TYR A 31 6.98 4.93 2.52
N TYR A 32 8.29 4.85 2.27
CA TYR A 32 9.33 5.50 3.09
C TYR A 32 9.17 5.27 4.60
N GLY A 33 8.83 4.03 4.99
CA GLY A 33 8.67 3.65 6.40
C GLY A 33 7.42 4.22 7.08
N GLY A 34 6.48 4.79 6.34
CA GLY A 34 5.16 5.17 6.83
C GLY A 34 4.04 4.38 6.14
N ILE A 35 2.99 4.04 6.88
CA ILE A 35 1.82 3.34 6.35
C ILE A 35 0.96 4.35 5.56
N LEU A 36 0.81 4.13 4.24
CA LEU A 36 -0.12 4.89 3.40
C LEU A 36 -1.57 4.51 3.68
N GLY A 37 -1.81 3.23 3.94
CA GLY A 37 -3.12 2.66 4.18
C GLY A 37 -3.04 1.13 4.18
N GLY A 38 -4.20 0.50 4.07
CA GLY A 38 -4.29 -0.94 3.89
C GLY A 38 -5.39 -1.27 2.91
N ILE A 39 -5.26 -2.41 2.24
CA ILE A 39 -6.26 -2.92 1.31
C ILE A 39 -6.57 -4.38 1.61
N ARG A 40 -7.77 -4.81 1.24
CA ARG A 40 -8.21 -6.21 1.28
C ARG A 40 -8.92 -6.53 -0.03
N LYS A 41 -8.74 -7.75 -0.54
CA LYS A 41 -9.52 -8.24 -1.68
C LYS A 41 -10.89 -8.71 -1.20
N ASN A 42 -11.94 -8.16 -1.79
CA ASN A 42 -13.32 -8.54 -1.55
C ASN A 42 -13.93 -9.04 -2.86
N ALA A 43 -14.13 -10.35 -2.96
CA ALA A 43 -14.42 -11.05 -4.22
C ALA A 43 -13.35 -10.74 -5.29
N ASP A 44 -13.68 -9.91 -6.27
CA ASP A 44 -12.81 -9.56 -7.40
C ASP A 44 -12.33 -8.09 -7.35
N GLU A 45 -12.64 -7.35 -6.28
CA GLU A 45 -12.28 -5.93 -6.14
C GLU A 45 -11.37 -5.72 -4.93
N TRP A 46 -10.43 -4.79 -5.06
CA TRP A 46 -9.55 -4.36 -3.97
C TRP A 46 -10.15 -3.14 -3.29
N GLU A 47 -10.36 -3.22 -1.97
CA GLU A 47 -11.00 -2.16 -1.20
C GLU A 47 -10.05 -1.63 -0.11
N PRO A 48 -10.06 -0.32 0.18
CA PRO A 48 -9.33 0.22 1.31
C PRO A 48 -9.95 -0.26 2.63
N VAL A 49 -9.11 -0.58 3.61
CA VAL A 49 -9.55 -0.93 4.97
C VAL A 49 -9.49 0.28 5.92
N GLY A 50 -10.22 0.17 7.03
CA GLY A 50 -10.25 1.19 8.07
C GLY A 50 -8.89 1.39 8.75
N SER A 51 -8.68 2.58 9.32
CA SER A 51 -7.43 2.91 10.03
C SER A 51 -7.21 2.05 11.29
N ASP A 52 -8.29 1.53 11.85
CA ASP A 52 -8.33 0.58 12.96
C ASP A 52 -7.80 -0.81 12.59
N GLU A 53 -7.90 -1.22 11.32
CA GLU A 53 -7.39 -2.50 10.84
C GLU A 53 -5.90 -2.46 10.47
N ILE A 54 -5.37 -1.27 10.14
CA ILE A 54 -3.95 -1.06 9.86
C ILE A 54 -3.14 -0.66 11.09
N GLY A 55 -3.81 -0.23 12.15
CA GLY A 55 -3.23 0.25 13.40
C GLY A 55 -2.44 -0.82 14.14
N GLY A 56 -1.12 -0.66 14.16
CA GLY A 56 -0.20 -1.38 15.04
C GLY A 56 0.89 -0.42 15.51
N GLU A 57 1.54 -0.70 16.64
CA GLU A 57 2.55 0.17 17.24
C GLU A 57 3.87 0.26 16.43
N ASP A 58 3.99 -0.50 15.33
CA ASP A 58 5.26 -0.72 14.63
C ASP A 58 5.66 0.39 13.65
N LEU A 59 4.69 1.01 12.96
CA LEU A 59 4.97 2.05 11.96
C LEU A 59 3.96 3.21 12.05
N PRO A 60 4.42 4.46 11.92
CA PRO A 60 3.53 5.61 11.85
C PRO A 60 2.77 5.64 10.53
N LEU A 61 1.61 6.31 10.51
CA LEU A 61 0.97 6.68 9.24
C LEU A 61 1.88 7.61 8.43
N TYR A 62 1.91 7.43 7.12
CA TYR A 62 2.67 8.28 6.22
C TYR A 62 2.13 9.70 6.26
N GLN A 63 3.02 10.66 6.44
CA GLN A 63 2.73 12.08 6.33
C GLN A 63 3.76 12.68 5.39
N SER A 64 3.29 13.25 4.27
CA SER A 64 4.14 14.09 3.45
C SER A 64 4.45 15.37 4.23
N LYS A 65 5.75 15.69 4.35
CA LYS A 65 6.18 16.98 4.91
C LYS A 65 6.58 17.89 3.76
N HIS A 66 6.12 19.13 3.80
CA HIS A 66 6.54 20.15 2.85
C HIS A 66 8.08 20.30 2.88
N GLY A 67 8.72 20.11 1.73
CA GLY A 67 10.17 20.25 1.57
C GLY A 67 10.99 18.97 1.63
N ASP A 68 10.35 17.80 1.80
CA ASP A 68 11.02 16.51 1.63
C ASP A 68 11.08 16.14 0.13
N GLU A 69 12.09 15.39 -0.30
CA GLU A 69 12.20 14.88 -1.69
C GLU A 69 11.13 13.81 -2.00
N ARG A 70 10.33 13.44 -0.99
CA ARG A 70 9.27 12.44 -1.07
C ARG A 70 8.05 12.99 -1.79
N LEU A 71 7.48 12.16 -2.67
CA LEU A 71 6.20 12.46 -3.29
C LEU A 71 5.07 12.54 -2.26
N ASN A 72 4.15 13.48 -2.47
CA ASN A 72 2.87 13.51 -1.78
C ASN A 72 1.95 12.43 -2.38
N VAL A 73 2.12 11.20 -1.89
CA VAL A 73 1.30 10.06 -2.30
C VAL A 73 0.01 10.07 -1.49
N GLU A 74 -1.11 10.26 -2.17
CA GLU A 74 -2.45 10.23 -1.57
C GLU A 74 -3.08 8.85 -1.77
N PHE A 75 -3.59 8.28 -0.69
CA PHE A 75 -4.20 6.95 -0.69
C PHE A 75 -5.65 7.00 -1.23
N THR A 76 -5.76 7.08 -2.55
CA THR A 76 -7.02 7.21 -3.29
C THR A 76 -7.49 5.85 -3.83
N GLU A 77 -8.77 5.74 -4.23
CA GLU A 77 -9.31 4.51 -4.86
C GLU A 77 -8.51 4.10 -6.10
N GLN A 78 -8.15 5.06 -6.97
CA GLN A 78 -7.30 4.78 -8.14
C GLN A 78 -5.92 4.23 -7.77
N LEU A 79 -5.40 4.60 -6.60
CA LEU A 79 -4.15 4.06 -6.09
C LEU A 79 -4.33 2.64 -5.54
N VAL A 80 -5.45 2.40 -4.84
CA VAL A 80 -5.83 1.08 -4.34
C VAL A 80 -5.94 0.08 -5.48
N ASP A 81 -6.63 0.42 -6.57
CA ASP A 81 -6.77 -0.46 -7.74
C ASP A 81 -5.39 -0.85 -8.31
N ARG A 82 -4.52 0.14 -8.54
CA ARG A 82 -3.16 -0.11 -9.08
C ARG A 82 -2.31 -0.97 -8.17
N ILE A 83 -2.40 -0.75 -6.86
CA ILE A 83 -1.67 -1.57 -5.88
C ILE A 83 -2.22 -2.99 -5.90
N GLY A 84 -3.55 -3.14 -5.94
CA GLY A 84 -4.23 -4.42 -6.02
C GLY A 84 -3.81 -5.24 -7.22
N ASP A 85 -3.77 -4.61 -8.41
CA ASP A 85 -3.32 -5.25 -9.66
C ASP A 85 -1.89 -5.79 -9.54
N GLU A 86 -0.96 -4.99 -8.99
CA GLU A 86 0.43 -5.43 -8.79
C GLU A 86 0.56 -6.52 -7.71
N ILE A 87 -0.28 -6.51 -6.68
CA ILE A 87 -0.33 -7.60 -5.70
C ILE A 87 -0.83 -8.87 -6.38
N ASP A 88 -1.94 -8.82 -7.11
CA ASP A 88 -2.46 -9.99 -7.83
C ASP A 88 -1.43 -10.57 -8.78
N PHE A 89 -0.78 -9.72 -9.59
CA PHE A 89 0.30 -10.14 -10.47
C PHE A 89 1.45 -10.82 -9.70
N HIS A 90 1.88 -10.24 -8.57
CA HIS A 90 2.91 -10.84 -7.73
C HIS A 90 2.51 -12.19 -7.14
N LEU A 91 1.23 -12.34 -6.74
CA LEU A 91 0.71 -13.58 -6.17
C LEU A 91 0.56 -14.70 -7.21
N GLU A 92 0.28 -14.36 -8.47
CA GLU A 92 0.19 -15.33 -9.57
C GLU A 92 1.56 -15.85 -10.06
N GLU A 93 2.64 -15.09 -9.86
CA GLU A 93 4.01 -15.51 -10.24
C GLU A 93 4.70 -16.43 -9.19
N LEU A 94 4.06 -16.71 -8.05
CA LEU A 94 4.57 -17.57 -6.96
C LEU A 94 4.06 -19.02 -7.04
#